data_AF-A0A968T6G1-F1
#
_entry.id   AF-A0A968T6G1-F1
#
_cell.length_a   1.000
_cell.length_b   1.000
_cell.length_c   1.000
_cell.angle_alpha   90.00
_cell.angle_beta   90.00
_cell.angle_gamma   90.00
#
_symmetry.space_group_name_H-M   'P 1'
#
loop_
_entity.id
_entity.type
_entity.pdbx_description
1 polymer ?
#
loop_
_entity_poly.entity_id
_entity_poly.type
_entity_poly.pdbx_seq_one_letter_code
_entity_poly.pdbx_strand_id
1 'polypeptide(L)'
;MIRFNDIKIRLKLNLFLSLAVVVVLAILGATLYHRQSKELLNNTDKNLKDQVKDLYFMVHLQIMERQSQINSAINSASEILSNSGNLSINTNGLLTVSAINQIDKSTTEISLPKFESKRHGGIQR
;
A
#
# COMPACT_ATOMS: atom_id res chain seq x y z
N MET A 1 12.16 46.17 50.46
CA MET A 1 10.70 45.97 50.61
C MET A 1 10.01 47.25 50.12
N ILE A 2 9.49 47.27 48.90
CA ILE A 2 8.97 48.49 48.26
C ILE A 2 7.63 48.84 48.90
N ARG A 3 7.53 50.02 49.52
CA ARG A 3 6.28 50.51 50.13
C ARG A 3 5.33 50.96 49.02
N PHE A 4 4.33 50.13 48.71
CA PHE A 4 3.32 50.39 47.66
C PHE A 4 2.45 51.64 47.92
N ASN A 5 2.55 52.24 49.11
CA ASN A 5 1.70 53.36 49.47
C ASN A 5 2.12 54.69 48.79
N ASP A 6 3.41 54.91 48.55
CA ASP A 6 3.96 56.17 47.99
C ASP A 6 4.00 56.22 46.45
N ILE A 7 3.47 55.20 45.80
CA ILE A 7 3.41 55.15 44.34
C ILE A 7 2.39 56.18 43.84
N LYS A 8 2.83 57.10 42.97
CA LYS A 8 1.98 58.11 42.31
C LYS A 8 0.72 57.43 41.74
N ILE A 9 -0.46 58.04 41.97
CA ILE A 9 -1.77 57.48 41.58
C ILE A 9 -1.81 57.01 40.11
N ARG A 10 -1.15 57.74 39.22
CA ARG A 10 -1.03 57.41 37.78
C ARG A 10 -0.31 56.09 37.53
N LEU A 11 0.73 55.77 38.31
CA LEU A 11 1.47 54.51 38.16
C LEU A 11 0.64 53.33 38.67
N LYS A 12 -0.11 53.49 39.78
CA LYS A 12 -1.02 52.44 40.28
C LYS A 12 -2.08 52.09 39.23
N LEU A 13 -2.72 53.09 38.64
CA LEU A 13 -3.75 52.89 37.62
C LEU A 13 -3.21 52.17 36.38
N ASN A 14 -2.04 52.58 35.89
CA ASN A 14 -1.44 51.96 34.71
C ASN A 14 -0.95 50.53 34.98
N LEU A 15 -0.47 50.26 36.21
CA LEU A 15 -0.10 48.91 36.65
C LEU A 15 -1.32 47.98 36.63
N PHE A 16 -2.45 48.41 37.19
CA PHE A 16 -3.70 47.65 37.16
C PHE A 16 -4.19 47.39 35.73
N LEU A 17 -4.14 48.40 34.86
CA LEU A 17 -4.54 48.25 33.47
C LEU A 17 -3.64 47.26 32.72
N SER A 18 -2.31 47.36 32.89
CA SER A 18 -1.37 46.43 32.27
C SER A 18 -1.56 45.00 32.78
N LEU A 19 -1.82 44.84 34.08
CA LEU A 19 -2.08 43.53 34.68
C LEU A 19 -3.37 42.91 34.13
N ALA A 20 -4.43 43.71 33.99
CA ALA A 20 -5.68 43.25 33.39
C ALA A 20 -5.48 42.74 31.96
N VAL A 21 -4.71 43.47 31.15
CA VAL A 21 -4.38 43.05 29.76
C VAL A 21 -3.61 41.72 29.76
N VAL A 22 -2.60 41.58 30.62
CA VAL A 22 -1.83 40.32 30.72
C VAL A 22 -2.71 39.15 31.10
N VAL A 23 -3.64 39.33 32.05
CA VAL A 23 -4.58 38.27 32.46
C VAL A 23 -5.50 37.86 31.31
N VAL A 24 -6.05 38.82 30.57
CA VAL A 24 -6.91 38.54 29.41
C VAL A 24 -6.12 37.77 28.35
N LEU A 25 -4.90 38.22 28.02
CA LEU A 25 -4.03 37.54 27.06
C LEU A 25 -3.65 36.13 27.51
N ALA A 26 -3.40 35.92 28.80
CA ALA A 26 -3.09 34.60 29.34
C ALA A 26 -4.26 33.63 29.20
N ILE A 27 -5.49 34.07 29.51
CA ILE A 27 -6.70 33.24 29.36
C ILE A 27 -6.94 32.91 27.88
N LEU A 28 -6.83 33.90 27.00
CA LEU A 28 -6.99 33.69 25.56
C LEU A 28 -5.91 32.77 24.99
N GLY A 29 -4.65 32.96 25.39
CA GLY A 29 -3.54 32.10 24.99
C GLY A 29 -3.73 30.66 25.44
N ALA A 30 -4.09 30.45 26.71
CA ALA A 30 -4.33 29.11 27.25
C ALA A 30 -5.50 28.39 26.56
N THR A 31 -6.62 29.09 26.32
CA THR A 31 -7.79 28.51 25.64
C THR A 31 -7.48 28.16 24.19
N LEU A 32 -6.77 29.04 23.49
CA LEU A 32 -6.35 28.81 22.10
C LEU A 32 -5.39 27.63 22.01
N TYR A 33 -4.40 27.57 22.89
CA TYR A 33 -3.44 26.46 22.95
C TYR A 33 -4.13 25.11 23.19
N HIS A 34 -5.08 25.06 24.12
CA HIS A 34 -5.82 23.83 24.43
C HIS A 34 -6.69 23.35 23.26
N ARG A 35 -7.33 24.29 22.55
CA ARG A 35 -8.14 23.97 21.36
C ARG A 35 -7.26 23.47 20.21
N GLN A 36 -6.20 24.20 19.88
CA GLN A 36 -5.28 23.82 18.81
C GLN A 36 -4.62 22.47 19.08
N SER A 37 -4.18 22.20 20.31
CA SER A 37 -3.55 20.93 20.66
C SER A 37 -4.50 19.75 20.47
N LYS A 38 -5.78 19.90 20.86
CA LYS A 38 -6.79 18.86 20.66
C LYS A 38 -7.14 18.65 19.20
N GLU A 39 -7.32 19.72 18.44
CA GLU A 39 -7.60 19.62 17.00
C GLU A 39 -6.43 19.01 16.25
N LEU A 40 -5.19 19.40 16.57
CA LEU A 40 -3.99 18.86 15.94
C LEU A 40 -3.89 17.35 16.19
N LEU A 41 -4.02 16.90 17.44
CA LEU A 41 -3.96 15.48 17.76
C LEU A 41 -5.08 14.68 17.08
N ASN A 42 -6.31 15.19 17.10
CA ASN A 42 -7.45 14.49 16.50
C ASN A 42 -7.34 14.42 14.97
N ASN A 43 -6.90 15.50 14.33
CA ASN A 43 -6.71 15.54 12.89
C ASN A 43 -5.53 14.66 12.47
N THR A 44 -4.42 14.67 13.21
CA THR A 44 -3.28 13.80 12.94
C THR A 44 -3.65 12.32 13.08
N ASP A 45 -4.33 11.92 14.17
CA ASP A 45 -4.76 10.53 14.36
C ASP A 45 -5.71 10.07 13.24
N LYS A 46 -6.68 10.92 12.87
CA LYS A 46 -7.59 10.63 11.76
C LYS A 46 -6.85 10.46 10.43
N ASN A 47 -5.99 11.41 10.09
CA ASN A 47 -5.23 11.38 8.84
C ASN A 47 -4.32 10.16 8.76
N LEU A 48 -3.68 9.76 9.86
CA LEU A 48 -2.83 8.57 9.89
C LEU A 48 -3.65 7.28 9.71
N LYS A 49 -4.82 7.20 10.35
CA LYS A 49 -5.73 6.05 10.17
C LYS A 49 -6.23 5.95 8.72
N ASP A 50 -6.63 7.07 8.14
CA ASP A 50 -7.10 7.11 6.75
C ASP A 50 -5.98 6.70 5.79
N GLN A 51 -4.75 7.21 5.98
CA GLN A 51 -3.59 6.82 5.17
C GLN A 51 -3.26 5.31 5.26
N VAL A 52 -3.30 4.71 6.45
CA VAL A 52 -3.07 3.27 6.62
C VAL A 52 -4.17 2.46 5.94
N LYS A 53 -5.43 2.90 6.03
CA LYS A 53 -6.56 2.26 5.36
C LYS A 53 -6.42 2.32 3.84
N ASP A 54 -5.97 3.45 3.30
CA ASP A 54 -5.77 3.62 1.86
C ASP A 54 -4.67 2.70 1.34
N LEU A 55 -3.56 2.54 2.09
CA LEU A 55 -2.50 1.59 1.77
C LEU A 55 -3.01 0.14 1.76
N TYR A 56 -3.78 -0.23 2.80
CA TYR A 56 -4.39 -1.56 2.87
C TYR A 56 -5.29 -1.83 1.65
N PHE A 57 -6.13 -0.87 1.28
CA PHE A 57 -7.05 -0.99 0.16
C PHE A 57 -6.32 -1.08 -1.18
N MET A 58 -5.27 -0.28 -1.37
CA MET A 58 -4.44 -0.32 -2.59
C MET A 58 -3.77 -1.69 -2.78
N VAL A 59 -3.17 -2.24 -1.72
CA VAL A 59 -2.55 -3.57 -1.78
C VAL A 59 -3.59 -4.65 -2.07
N HIS A 60 -4.75 -4.58 -1.42
CA HIS A 60 -5.83 -5.53 -1.65
C HIS A 60 -6.32 -5.50 -3.11
N LEU A 61 -6.54 -4.30 -3.67
CA LEU A 61 -6.89 -4.14 -5.08
C LEU A 61 -5.85 -4.74 -6.02
N GLN A 62 -4.56 -4.50 -5.76
CA GLN A 62 -3.49 -5.04 -6.60
C GLN A 62 -3.45 -6.57 -6.57
N ILE A 63 -3.70 -7.18 -5.41
CA ILE A 63 -3.79 -8.64 -5.29
C ILE A 63 -4.99 -9.17 -6.09
N MET A 64 -6.15 -8.54 -5.94
CA MET A 64 -7.36 -8.93 -6.68
C MET A 64 -7.18 -8.82 -8.20
N GLU A 65 -6.57 -7.74 -8.65
CA GLU A 65 -6.28 -7.52 -10.07
C GLU A 65 -5.35 -8.60 -10.62
N ARG A 66 -4.24 -8.90 -9.91
CA ARG A 66 -3.32 -9.97 -10.31
C ARG A 66 -3.99 -11.34 -10.34
N GLN A 67 -4.84 -11.64 -9.36
CA GLN A 67 -5.59 -12.90 -9.37
C GLN A 67 -6.55 -12.98 -10.55
N SER A 68 -7.22 -11.88 -10.89
CA SER A 68 -8.09 -11.79 -12.06
C SER A 68 -7.32 -11.98 -13.38
N GLN A 69 -6.13 -11.39 -13.50
CA GLN A 69 -5.25 -11.56 -14.66
C GLN A 69 -4.78 -13.02 -14.79
N ILE A 70 -4.36 -13.66 -13.70
CA ILE A 70 -3.96 -15.08 -13.68
C ILE A 70 -5.13 -15.97 -14.10
N ASN A 71 -6.32 -15.76 -13.52
CA ASN A 71 -7.50 -16.55 -13.85
C ASN A 71 -7.87 -16.39 -15.34
N SER A 72 -7.80 -15.17 -15.86
CA SER A 72 -8.02 -14.89 -17.29
C SER A 72 -7.00 -15.63 -18.17
N ALA A 73 -5.72 -15.58 -17.80
CA ALA A 73 -4.66 -16.25 -18.53
C ALA A 73 -4.82 -17.78 -18.51
N ILE A 74 -5.17 -18.37 -17.36
CA ILE A 74 -5.44 -19.81 -17.24
C ILE A 74 -6.65 -20.20 -18.11
N ASN A 75 -7.72 -19.42 -18.07
CA ASN A 75 -8.91 -19.68 -18.87
C ASN A 75 -8.59 -19.61 -20.36
N SER A 76 -7.85 -18.58 -20.80
CA SER A 76 -7.40 -18.46 -22.19
C SER A 76 -6.48 -19.61 -22.60
N ALA A 77 -5.53 -20.02 -21.74
CA ALA A 77 -4.66 -21.15 -22.01
C ALA A 77 -5.45 -22.46 -22.12
N SER A 78 -6.43 -22.69 -21.24
CA SER A 78 -7.33 -23.85 -21.28
C SER A 78 -8.16 -23.90 -22.55
N GLU A 79 -8.69 -22.75 -22.98
CA GLU A 79 -9.45 -22.63 -24.23
C GLU A 79 -8.58 -22.94 -25.45
N ILE A 80 -7.37 -22.36 -25.51
CA ILE A 80 -6.40 -22.64 -26.58
C ILE A 80 -6.03 -24.13 -26.60
N LEU A 81 -5.75 -24.71 -25.43
CA LEU A 81 -5.38 -26.11 -25.31
C LEU A 81 -6.50 -27.02 -25.81
N SER A 82 -7.74 -26.74 -25.40
CA SER A 82 -8.93 -27.52 -25.78
C SER A 82 -9.23 -27.42 -27.28
N ASN A 83 -8.97 -26.26 -27.89
CA ASN A 83 -9.18 -26.03 -29.33
C ASN A 83 -8.01 -26.49 -30.21
N SER A 84 -6.82 -26.71 -29.64
CA SER A 84 -5.60 -27.11 -30.39
C SER A 84 -5.53 -28.59 -30.76
N GLY A 85 -6.54 -29.39 -30.40
CA GLY A 85 -6.63 -30.83 -30.67
C GLY A 85 -6.01 -31.70 -29.57
N ASN A 86 -6.35 -32.99 -29.55
CA ASN A 86 -5.90 -33.92 -28.50
C ASN A 86 -4.36 -34.03 -28.48
N LEU A 87 -3.75 -33.52 -27.41
CA LEU A 87 -2.35 -33.78 -27.08
C LEU A 87 -2.19 -35.27 -26.78
N SER A 88 -1.43 -35.98 -27.61
CA SER A 88 -1.09 -37.37 -27.37
C SER A 88 0.33 -37.42 -26.83
N ILE A 89 0.49 -37.99 -25.63
CA ILE A 89 1.81 -38.22 -25.04
C ILE A 89 2.45 -39.37 -25.81
N ASN A 90 3.52 -39.09 -26.55
CA ASN A 90 4.30 -40.12 -27.20
C ASN A 90 5.29 -40.69 -26.18
N THR A 91 4.92 -41.79 -25.52
CA THR A 91 5.75 -42.47 -24.51
C THR A 91 7.07 -43.03 -25.06
N ASN A 92 7.25 -43.08 -26.39
CA ASN A 92 8.44 -43.63 -27.03
C ASN A 92 9.47 -42.56 -27.43
N GLY A 93 9.15 -41.27 -27.31
CA GLY A 93 10.07 -40.16 -27.59
C GLY A 93 10.48 -39.44 -26.32
N LEU A 94 11.75 -39.54 -25.93
CA LEU A 94 12.33 -38.69 -24.88
C LEU A 94 12.94 -37.44 -25.54
N LEU A 95 12.54 -36.26 -25.06
CA LEU A 95 13.13 -34.98 -25.39
C LEU A 95 14.17 -34.64 -24.32
N THR A 96 15.45 -34.67 -24.68
CA THR A 96 16.52 -34.21 -23.79
C THR A 96 16.59 -32.69 -23.87
N VAL A 97 16.40 -32.02 -22.74
CA VAL A 97 16.50 -30.57 -22.60
C VAL A 97 17.54 -30.21 -21.55
N SER A 98 18.33 -29.17 -21.85
CA SER A 98 19.33 -28.65 -20.93
C SER A 98 18.64 -27.71 -19.93
N ALA A 99 18.58 -28.11 -18.67
CA ALA A 99 18.02 -27.32 -17.59
C ALA A 99 19.13 -26.67 -16.78
N ILE A 100 18.96 -25.39 -16.46
CA ILE A 100 19.89 -24.63 -15.64
C ILE A 100 19.31 -24.51 -14.25
N ASN A 101 20.05 -24.97 -13.25
CA ASN A 101 19.71 -24.74 -11.85
C ASN A 101 19.91 -23.25 -11.52
N GLN A 102 18.86 -22.60 -11.04
CA GLN A 102 18.86 -21.14 -10.87
C GLN A 102 19.77 -20.65 -9.74
N ILE A 103 20.11 -21.52 -8.77
CA ILE A 103 20.90 -21.18 -7.57
C ILE A 103 22.40 -21.30 -7.87
N ASP A 104 22.85 -22.44 -8.38
CA ASP A 104 24.28 -22.72 -8.61
C ASP A 104 24.72 -22.53 -10.07
N LYS A 105 23.78 -22.21 -10.97
CA LYS A 105 24.00 -22.04 -12.42
C LYS A 105 24.55 -23.27 -13.13
N SER A 106 24.51 -24.44 -12.49
CA SER A 106 24.89 -25.69 -13.12
C SER A 106 23.86 -26.12 -14.17
N THR A 107 24.34 -26.67 -15.27
CA THR A 107 23.50 -27.15 -16.37
C THR A 107 23.42 -28.67 -16.31
N THR A 108 22.21 -29.21 -16.24
CA THR A 108 21.94 -30.66 -16.22
C THR A 108 21.00 -31.03 -17.36
N GLU A 109 21.29 -32.12 -18.07
CA GLU A 109 20.36 -32.65 -19.07
C GLU A 109 19.26 -33.45 -18.40
N ILE A 110 18.01 -33.12 -18.72
CA ILE A 110 16.82 -33.82 -18.25
C ILE A 110 16.01 -34.35 -19.44
N SER A 111 15.55 -35.59 -19.33
CA SER A 111 14.74 -36.25 -20.36
C SER A 111 13.26 -36.10 -20.01
N LEU A 112 12.51 -35.39 -20.84
CA LEU A 112 11.07 -35.20 -20.71
C LEU A 112 10.31 -36.01 -21.77
N PRO A 113 9.09 -36.51 -21.47
CA PRO A 113 8.24 -37.12 -22.48
C PRO A 113 7.91 -36.12 -23.59
N LYS A 114 8.03 -36.53 -24.86
CA LYS A 114 7.72 -35.68 -26.00
C LYS A 114 6.20 -35.58 -26.20
N PHE A 115 5.68 -34.35 -26.18
CA PHE A 115 4.28 -34.07 -26.55
C PHE A 115 4.17 -33.85 -28.06
N GLU A 116 3.27 -34.57 -28.72
CA GLU A 116 3.00 -34.40 -30.14
C GLU A 116 1.51 -34.05 -30.35
N SER A 117 1.26 -32.99 -31.11
CA SER A 117 -0.09 -32.62 -31.54
C SER A 117 -0.48 -33.50 -32.74
N LYS A 118 -1.48 -34.37 -32.56
CA LYS A 118 -2.12 -35.04 -33.70
C LYS A 118 -3.16 -34.09 -34.29
N ARG A 119 -2.80 -33.38 -35.36
CA ARG A 119 -3.79 -32.66 -36.17
C ARG A 119 -4.75 -33.70 -36.78
N HIS A 120 -6.04 -33.55 -36.51
CA HIS A 120 -7.08 -34.31 -37.21
C HIS A 120 -6.93 -34.06 -38.72
N GLY A 121 -7.04 -35.13 -39.50
CA GLY A 121 -6.58 -35.23 -40.88
C GLY A 121 -6.88 -34.02 -41.76
N GLY A 122 -5.87 -33.66 -42.55
CA GLY A 122 -6.09 -32.83 -43.72
C GLY A 122 -7.18 -33.45 -44.58
N ILE A 123 -8.12 -32.60 -44.99
CA ILE A 123 -8.97 -32.84 -46.14
C ILE A 123 -8.01 -33.06 -47.33
N GLN A 124 -7.77 -34.31 -47.69
CA GLN A 124 -7.32 -34.66 -49.03
C GLN A 124 -8.55 -34.69 -49.92
N ARG A 125 -8.57 -33.74 -50.87
CA ARG A 125 -9.33 -33.69 -52.13
C ARG A 125 -10.83 -33.94 -52.08
#